data_AF-A0A177WLQ1-F1
#
_entry.id   AF-A0A177WLQ1-F1
#
_cell.length_a   1.000
_cell.length_b   1.000
_cell.length_c   1.000
_cell.angle_alpha   90.00
_cell.angle_beta   90.00
_cell.angle_gamma   90.00
#
_symmetry.space_group_name_H-M   'P 1'
#
loop_
_entity.id
_entity.type
_entity.pdbx_description
1 polymer ?
#
loop_
_entity_poly.entity_id
_entity_poly.type
_entity_poly.pdbx_seq_one_letter_code
_entity_poly.pdbx_strand_id
1 'polypeptide(L)'
;MTIRQAFLLSSTHTVLILLRFSHKKSLATGVGNEVGIHNKNHILSGWQSAWRPKKLIFLVTFPPKKQKMNELLSKPGILRELTDEEWKQVQQLKNKKKPSIPFSKATCNDCVRSDGLALNIDYATIDVPSLHIPTSFPTPVASDFLCENLSRIKTVWVLDNEKACRIVIDAILTEVLLAEANDNLMGFCEVKNDWEGTGFGYTGDVDYMFGSSDTKSVDTMDSFLLVVEAKKEWPDSAIPQVLCEAGCLLKKRLAAGKETPVFAVLTNGLLFRFFAIDIDGIVYASEIETLKLGKDGTYDTSTSLSEILRWFTWFMTSIKSVSLRASSEDLTDTMIADSLTHLRSCFGPKFPIHSNKVKKAKIRQ
;
A
#
# COMPACT_ATOMS: atom_id res chain seq x y z
N MET A 1 -43.12 -13.02 20.21
CA MET A 1 -42.29 -11.91 19.69
C MET A 1 -42.54 -11.86 18.19
N THR A 2 -43.15 -10.80 17.68
CA THR A 2 -43.52 -10.71 16.26
C THR A 2 -42.59 -9.71 15.58
N ILE A 3 -41.75 -10.19 14.66
CA ILE A 3 -40.90 -9.32 13.82
C ILE A 3 -41.84 -8.59 12.86
N ARG A 4 -41.94 -7.26 12.97
CA ARG A 4 -42.80 -6.48 12.06
C ARG A 4 -42.06 -6.00 10.81
N GLN A 5 -40.76 -5.70 10.91
CA GLN A 5 -39.93 -5.20 9.80
C GLN A 5 -38.48 -5.63 10.03
N ALA A 6 -37.80 -6.00 8.94
CA ALA A 6 -36.37 -6.27 8.88
C ALA A 6 -35.79 -5.43 7.74
N PHE A 7 -34.83 -4.57 8.04
CA PHE A 7 -34.10 -3.82 7.02
C PHE A 7 -32.79 -4.54 6.70
N LEU A 8 -32.28 -4.45 5.47
CA LEU A 8 -30.97 -4.98 5.10
C LEU A 8 -30.11 -3.84 4.55
N LEU A 9 -29.00 -3.52 5.20
CA LEU A 9 -27.96 -2.68 4.61
C LEU A 9 -26.72 -3.52 4.39
N SER A 10 -26.28 -3.70 3.15
CA SER A 10 -25.05 -4.42 2.85
C SER A 10 -23.90 -3.46 2.56
N SER A 11 -22.76 -3.64 3.22
CA SER A 11 -21.46 -3.51 2.55
C SER A 11 -20.98 -4.91 2.18
N THR A 12 -19.92 -5.03 1.38
CA THR A 12 -19.49 -6.28 0.74
C THR A 12 -19.34 -7.49 1.67
N HIS A 13 -19.26 -7.30 3.00
CA HIS A 13 -19.14 -8.37 4.00
C HIS A 13 -20.02 -8.19 5.26
N THR A 14 -20.89 -7.19 5.32
CA THR A 14 -21.67 -6.87 6.53
C THR A 14 -23.12 -6.56 6.18
N VAL A 15 -24.06 -7.33 6.74
CA VAL A 15 -25.50 -7.07 6.66
C VAL A 15 -25.96 -6.40 7.96
N LEU A 16 -26.52 -5.20 7.88
CA LEU A 16 -27.19 -4.55 9.02
C LEU A 16 -28.67 -4.95 9.00
N ILE A 17 -29.18 -5.53 10.10
CA ILE A 17 -30.61 -5.81 10.26
C ILE A 17 -31.24 -4.94 11.35
N LEU A 18 -32.00 -3.91 10.96
CA LEU A 18 -32.87 -3.21 11.92
C LEU A 18 -34.14 -4.04 12.13
N LEU A 19 -34.38 -4.47 13.37
CA LEU A 19 -35.61 -5.17 13.78
C LEU A 19 -36.48 -4.23 14.62
N ARG A 20 -37.75 -4.07 14.23
CA ARG A 20 -38.73 -3.26 14.97
C ARG A 20 -39.64 -4.16 15.79
N PHE A 21 -39.59 -4.03 17.12
CA PHE A 21 -40.46 -4.77 18.04
C PHE A 21 -41.64 -3.93 18.52
N SER A 22 -42.81 -4.57 18.70
CA SER A 22 -43.96 -4.00 19.39
C SER A 22 -44.15 -4.72 20.73
N HIS A 23 -43.95 -4.02 21.84
CA HIS A 23 -44.33 -4.53 23.15
C HIS A 23 -45.79 -4.17 23.46
N LYS A 24 -46.69 -5.15 23.37
CA LYS A 24 -47.94 -5.16 24.16
C LYS A 24 -47.72 -6.04 25.38
N LYS A 25 -47.07 -5.49 26.41
CA LYS A 25 -47.26 -5.78 27.85
C LYS A 25 -46.08 -5.21 28.66
N SER A 26 -46.44 -4.46 29.69
CA SER A 26 -45.58 -4.06 30.79
C SER A 26 -45.05 -5.31 31.50
N LEU A 27 -43.74 -5.39 31.68
CA LEU A 27 -43.12 -6.27 32.67
C LEU A 27 -42.19 -5.38 33.50
N ALA A 28 -42.37 -5.53 34.80
CA ALA A 28 -41.85 -4.72 35.88
C ALA A 28 -40.33 -4.69 35.93
N THR A 29 -39.85 -3.64 36.59
CA THR A 29 -38.48 -3.31 36.95
C THR A 29 -37.69 -4.48 37.54
N GLY A 30 -36.47 -4.68 37.02
CA GLY A 30 -35.43 -5.52 37.60
C GLY A 30 -34.07 -4.97 37.16
N VAL A 31 -33.25 -4.59 38.13
CA VAL A 31 -31.90 -4.02 38.00
C VAL A 31 -30.96 -5.04 37.37
N GLY A 32 -30.11 -4.59 36.43
CA GLY A 32 -28.83 -5.19 36.03
C GLY A 32 -28.86 -6.60 35.45
N ASN A 33 -28.49 -6.74 34.17
CA ASN A 33 -27.47 -7.70 33.70
C ASN A 33 -27.43 -7.74 32.17
N GLU A 34 -26.21 -7.79 31.63
CA GLU A 34 -25.92 -8.18 30.26
C GLU A 34 -26.57 -9.54 29.98
N VAL A 35 -27.41 -9.61 28.96
CA VAL A 35 -27.93 -10.88 28.45
C VAL A 35 -27.05 -11.31 27.29
N GLY A 36 -25.94 -11.97 27.62
CA GLY A 36 -25.13 -12.70 26.64
C GLY A 36 -25.78 -14.05 26.34
N ILE A 37 -26.37 -14.20 25.15
CA ILE A 37 -26.68 -15.53 24.61
C ILE A 37 -25.55 -15.90 23.66
N HIS A 38 -24.65 -16.76 24.12
CA HIS A 38 -23.63 -17.37 23.28
C HIS A 38 -24.26 -18.50 22.46
N ASN A 39 -24.34 -18.34 21.15
CA ASN A 39 -24.47 -19.45 20.23
C ASN A 39 -23.33 -19.36 19.21
N LYS A 40 -22.70 -20.51 18.90
CA LYS A 40 -21.31 -20.64 18.41
C LYS A 40 -20.91 -19.91 17.11
N ASN A 41 -21.81 -19.16 16.46
CA ASN A 41 -21.53 -18.45 15.20
C ASN A 41 -22.01 -16.99 15.14
N HIS A 42 -22.48 -16.40 16.24
CA HIS A 42 -23.09 -15.06 16.21
C HIS A 42 -22.69 -14.20 17.42
N ILE A 43 -22.32 -12.95 17.16
CA ILE A 43 -22.12 -11.91 18.20
C ILE A 43 -23.32 -10.97 18.13
N LEU A 44 -24.05 -10.86 19.24
CA LEU A 44 -25.14 -9.92 19.46
C LEU A 44 -24.70 -8.91 20.52
N SER A 45 -24.46 -7.66 20.13
CA SER A 45 -24.24 -6.55 21.06
C SER A 45 -25.42 -5.59 20.99
N GLY A 46 -26.07 -5.32 22.13
CA GLY A 46 -27.19 -4.38 22.23
C GLY A 46 -26.75 -3.02 22.78
N TRP A 47 -27.32 -1.93 22.25
CA TRP A 47 -27.27 -0.60 22.87
C TRP A 47 -28.69 -0.22 23.33
N GLN A 48 -28.82 0.21 24.58
CA GLN A 48 -30.08 0.66 25.18
C GLN A 48 -30.01 2.18 25.37
N SER A 49 -30.88 2.95 24.71
CA SER A 49 -31.04 4.38 25.02
C SER A 49 -32.17 4.56 26.04
N ALA A 50 -31.90 5.34 27.08
CA ALA A 50 -32.66 5.27 28.34
C ALA A 50 -33.95 6.14 28.39
N TRP A 51 -34.36 6.84 27.34
CA TRP A 51 -35.47 7.80 27.46
C TRP A 51 -36.43 7.73 26.24
N ARG A 52 -37.65 7.18 26.48
CA ARG A 52 -38.84 6.99 25.59
C ARG A 52 -39.03 5.56 24.98
N PRO A 53 -40.26 5.16 24.59
CA PRO A 53 -40.73 3.78 24.74
C PRO A 53 -40.01 2.79 23.82
N LYS A 54 -39.30 1.84 24.46
CA LYS A 54 -38.81 0.52 24.02
C LYS A 54 -38.65 0.34 22.50
N LYS A 55 -37.59 0.93 21.92
CA LYS A 55 -36.99 0.46 20.66
C LYS A 55 -35.66 -0.22 20.99
N LEU A 56 -35.54 -1.50 20.63
CA LEU A 56 -34.31 -2.27 20.77
C LEU A 56 -33.71 -2.44 19.36
N ILE A 57 -32.48 -2.00 19.15
CA ILE A 57 -31.74 -2.17 17.89
C ILE A 57 -30.74 -3.30 18.11
N PHE A 58 -30.79 -4.33 17.27
CA PHE A 58 -29.80 -5.40 17.26
C PHE A 58 -28.87 -5.23 16.06
N LEU A 59 -27.58 -5.46 16.29
CA LEU A 59 -26.59 -5.62 15.23
C LEU A 59 -26.37 -7.13 15.06
N VAL A 60 -26.58 -7.66 13.85
CA VAL A 60 -26.30 -9.07 13.54
C VAL A 60 -25.45 -9.13 12.28
N THR A 61 -24.26 -9.69 12.35
CA THR A 61 -23.34 -9.84 11.21
C THR A 61 -23.48 -11.23 10.59
N PHE A 62 -23.48 -11.31 9.25
CA PHE A 62 -23.48 -12.55 8.48
C PHE A 62 -22.38 -12.52 7.41
N PRO A 63 -21.67 -13.63 7.14
CA PRO A 63 -20.79 -13.74 5.98
C PRO A 63 -21.61 -14.03 4.70
N PRO A 64 -21.51 -13.24 3.61
CA PRO A 64 -22.34 -13.49 2.43
C PRO A 64 -21.64 -14.33 1.35
N LYS A 65 -22.38 -15.27 0.73
CA LYS A 65 -22.09 -15.75 -0.63
C LYS A 65 -22.58 -14.68 -1.62
N LYS A 66 -21.66 -14.09 -2.40
CA LYS A 66 -21.82 -12.90 -3.27
C LYS A 66 -23.08 -12.86 -4.18
N GLN A 67 -23.63 -14.00 -4.59
CA GLN A 67 -24.71 -14.05 -5.60
C GLN A 67 -26.12 -13.72 -5.09
N LYS A 68 -26.44 -13.89 -3.80
CA LYS A 68 -27.81 -13.63 -3.28
C LYS A 68 -28.08 -12.18 -2.86
N MET A 69 -27.05 -11.33 -2.82
CA MET A 69 -27.11 -10.01 -2.18
C MET A 69 -27.67 -8.91 -3.11
N ASN A 70 -27.36 -8.98 -4.41
CA ASN A 70 -27.86 -8.02 -5.40
C ASN A 70 -29.36 -8.22 -5.71
N GLU A 71 -29.88 -9.45 -5.62
CA GLU A 71 -31.31 -9.74 -5.79
C GLU A 71 -32.19 -9.27 -4.62
N LEU A 72 -31.62 -9.11 -3.43
CA LEU A 72 -32.34 -8.64 -2.24
C LEU A 72 -32.47 -7.11 -2.19
N LEU A 73 -31.49 -6.39 -2.73
CA LEU A 73 -31.45 -4.92 -2.76
C LEU A 73 -32.24 -4.32 -3.94
N SER A 74 -32.53 -5.09 -4.98
CA SER A 74 -33.31 -4.66 -6.15
C SER A 74 -34.83 -4.75 -5.96
N LYS A 75 -35.31 -5.26 -4.82
CA LYS A 75 -36.74 -5.34 -4.52
C LYS A 75 -37.29 -3.97 -4.09
N PRO A 76 -38.21 -3.35 -4.84
CA PRO A 76 -38.69 -1.98 -4.60
C PRO A 76 -39.42 -1.74 -3.27
N GLY A 77 -39.81 -2.81 -2.55
CA GLY A 77 -40.62 -2.73 -1.34
C GLY A 77 -39.87 -2.36 -0.06
N ILE A 78 -38.54 -2.48 0.00
CA ILE A 78 -37.77 -2.30 1.25
C ILE A 78 -37.33 -0.83 1.45
N LEU A 79 -37.23 -0.05 0.38
CA LEU A 79 -36.72 1.33 0.39
C LEU A 79 -37.79 2.41 0.57
N ARG A 80 -39.08 2.09 0.40
CA ARG A 80 -40.18 3.06 0.40
C ARG A 80 -40.74 3.42 1.79
N GLU A 81 -40.24 2.85 2.87
CA GLU A 81 -40.79 3.02 4.23
C GLU A 81 -39.79 3.60 5.26
N LEU A 82 -38.68 4.18 4.82
CA LEU A 82 -37.78 4.89 5.73
C LEU A 82 -38.34 6.29 5.98
N THR A 83 -38.45 6.67 7.26
CA THR A 83 -38.69 8.07 7.60
C THR A 83 -37.49 8.93 7.20
N ASP A 84 -37.69 10.23 6.96
CA ASP A 84 -36.62 11.15 6.57
C ASP A 84 -35.42 11.11 7.52
N GLU A 85 -35.68 10.89 8.82
CA GLU A 85 -34.64 10.82 9.85
C GLU A 85 -33.86 9.49 9.83
N GLU A 86 -34.53 8.37 9.51
CA GLU A 86 -33.87 7.07 9.28
C GLU A 86 -33.08 7.09 7.97
N TRP A 87 -33.59 7.76 6.93
CA TRP A 87 -32.86 7.98 5.69
C TRP A 87 -31.60 8.81 5.94
N LYS A 88 -31.69 9.91 6.71
CA LYS A 88 -30.53 10.68 7.14
C LYS A 88 -29.50 9.83 7.88
N GLN A 89 -29.93 8.95 8.80
CA GLN A 89 -29.00 8.07 9.52
C GLN A 89 -28.33 7.03 8.61
N VAL A 90 -29.07 6.46 7.66
CA VAL A 90 -28.50 5.56 6.64
C VAL A 90 -27.52 6.29 5.73
N GLN A 91 -27.85 7.51 5.32
CA GLN A 91 -26.95 8.35 4.53
C GLN A 91 -25.71 8.75 5.35
N GLN A 92 -25.85 9.09 6.62
CA GLN A 92 -24.72 9.35 7.52
C GLN A 92 -23.82 8.12 7.71
N LEU A 93 -24.40 6.91 7.79
CA LEU A 93 -23.63 5.66 7.88
C LEU A 93 -22.94 5.30 6.56
N LYS A 94 -23.61 5.52 5.42
CA LYS A 94 -23.02 5.36 4.08
C LYS A 94 -21.90 6.37 3.82
N ASN A 95 -22.05 7.59 4.34
CA ASN A 95 -21.11 8.69 4.15
C ASN A 95 -20.04 8.74 5.26
N LYS A 96 -20.11 7.87 6.26
CA LYS A 96 -19.07 7.79 7.29
C LYS A 96 -17.82 7.22 6.63
N LYS A 97 -16.86 8.11 6.35
CA LYS A 97 -15.54 7.72 5.86
C LYS A 97 -14.96 6.66 6.81
N LYS A 98 -14.43 5.60 6.22
CA LYS A 98 -13.71 4.58 6.97
C LYS A 98 -12.54 5.25 7.71
N PRO A 99 -12.11 4.71 8.85
CA PRO A 99 -10.88 5.16 9.47
C PRO A 99 -9.75 5.01 8.44
N SER A 100 -8.99 6.09 8.26
CA SER A 100 -7.84 6.12 7.36
C SER A 100 -6.67 6.76 8.09
N ILE A 101 -5.47 6.24 7.87
CA ILE A 101 -4.24 6.80 8.43
C ILE A 101 -3.42 7.53 7.35
N PRO A 102 -2.80 8.66 7.71
CA PRO A 102 -1.76 9.25 6.88
C PRO A 102 -0.59 8.28 6.69
N PHE A 103 0.00 8.21 5.48
CA PHE A 103 1.20 7.40 5.23
C PHE A 103 2.34 7.74 6.19
N SER A 104 2.53 9.02 6.50
CA SER A 104 3.51 9.52 7.47
C SER A 104 3.31 9.06 8.92
N LYS A 105 2.18 8.41 9.22
CA LYS A 105 1.87 7.81 10.53
C LYS A 105 1.78 6.29 10.48
N ALA A 106 2.04 5.68 9.33
CA ALA A 106 1.97 4.23 9.17
C ALA A 106 3.03 3.54 10.03
N THR A 107 2.65 2.38 10.57
CA THR A 107 3.53 1.48 11.30
C THR A 107 3.59 0.12 10.58
N CYS A 108 4.57 -0.73 10.92
CA CYS A 108 4.63 -2.09 10.35
C CYS A 108 3.31 -2.86 10.55
N ASN A 109 2.65 -2.65 11.69
CA ASN A 109 1.35 -3.25 12.00
C ASN A 109 0.25 -2.80 11.03
N ASP A 110 0.37 -1.63 10.41
CA ASP A 110 -0.59 -1.15 9.43
C ASP A 110 -0.36 -1.77 8.04
N CYS A 111 0.90 -2.05 7.66
CA CYS A 111 1.26 -2.66 6.38
C CYS A 111 0.71 -4.10 6.23
N VAL A 112 0.74 -4.84 7.32
CA VAL A 112 0.44 -6.29 7.43
C VAL A 112 -1.03 -6.61 7.74
N ARG A 113 -1.87 -5.61 8.05
CA ARG A 113 -3.26 -5.86 8.46
C ARG A 113 -4.04 -6.58 7.38
N SER A 114 -4.74 -7.64 7.76
CA SER A 114 -5.56 -8.43 6.82
C SER A 114 -6.78 -7.68 6.28
N ASP A 115 -7.27 -6.65 7.00
CA ASP A 115 -8.38 -5.79 6.57
C ASP A 115 -7.94 -4.54 5.78
N GLY A 116 -6.63 -4.41 5.54
CA GLY A 116 -5.97 -3.31 4.84
C GLY A 116 -5.08 -3.81 3.69
N LEU A 117 -3.77 -3.57 3.78
CA LEU A 117 -2.82 -3.93 2.71
C LEU A 117 -2.38 -5.40 2.73
N ALA A 118 -2.41 -6.06 3.89
CA ALA A 118 -2.03 -7.47 4.05
C ALA A 118 -0.67 -7.82 3.43
N LEU A 119 0.32 -6.94 3.57
CA LEU A 119 1.69 -7.21 3.12
C LEU A 119 2.31 -8.31 3.98
N ASN A 120 3.14 -9.15 3.36
CA ASN A 120 3.88 -10.21 4.03
C ASN A 120 5.28 -9.70 4.39
N ILE A 121 5.44 -9.27 5.64
CA ILE A 121 6.67 -8.72 6.22
C ILE A 121 6.89 -9.44 7.56
N ASP A 122 8.07 -10.01 7.80
CA ASP A 122 8.38 -10.57 9.13
C ASP A 122 8.61 -9.45 10.14
N TYR A 123 7.79 -9.47 11.21
CA TYR A 123 7.74 -8.47 12.26
C TYR A 123 8.98 -8.45 13.16
N ALA A 124 9.75 -9.54 13.21
CA ALA A 124 10.79 -9.71 14.23
C ALA A 124 12.07 -8.90 13.96
N THR A 125 12.40 -8.59 12.70
CA THR A 125 13.69 -8.00 12.32
C THR A 125 13.72 -7.17 11.02
N ILE A 126 12.60 -6.98 10.30
CA ILE A 126 12.63 -6.51 8.88
C ILE A 126 13.63 -7.35 8.06
N ASP A 127 13.65 -8.66 8.31
CA ASP A 127 14.39 -9.62 7.49
C ASP A 127 13.46 -10.01 6.33
N VAL A 128 13.46 -9.17 5.30
CA VAL A 128 12.71 -9.40 4.07
C VAL A 128 13.58 -10.17 3.08
N PRO A 129 12.99 -11.04 2.24
CA PRO A 129 13.74 -11.70 1.17
C PRO A 129 14.55 -10.70 0.33
N SER A 130 15.74 -11.13 -0.10
CA SER A 130 16.65 -10.28 -0.86
C SER A 130 16.10 -9.91 -2.23
N LEU A 131 16.28 -8.66 -2.63
CA LEU A 131 16.12 -8.17 -4.00
C LEU A 131 17.52 -7.95 -4.58
N HIS A 132 17.75 -8.37 -5.83
CA HIS A 132 19.02 -8.14 -6.52
C HIS A 132 18.78 -7.72 -7.97
N ILE A 133 19.74 -7.04 -8.57
CA ILE A 133 19.77 -6.79 -10.02
C ILE A 133 20.44 -7.98 -10.71
N PRO A 134 19.99 -8.43 -11.90
CA PRO A 134 20.71 -9.43 -12.68
C PRO A 134 22.17 -9.01 -12.90
N THR A 135 23.11 -9.95 -12.72
CA THR A 135 24.54 -9.68 -12.91
C THR A 135 24.88 -9.21 -14.33
N SER A 136 24.09 -9.61 -15.32
CA SER A 136 24.22 -9.20 -16.71
C SER A 136 23.61 -7.82 -17.02
N PHE A 137 22.87 -7.21 -16.09
CA PHE A 137 22.28 -5.89 -16.32
C PHE A 137 23.37 -4.81 -16.34
N PRO A 138 23.47 -4.00 -17.39
CA PRO A 138 24.56 -3.05 -17.57
C PRO A 138 24.58 -2.00 -16.47
N THR A 139 25.78 -1.61 -16.05
CA THR A 139 25.97 -0.49 -15.12
C THR A 139 26.07 0.81 -15.92
N PRO A 140 25.16 1.78 -15.71
CA PRO A 140 25.23 3.07 -16.38
C PRO A 140 26.42 3.91 -15.88
N VAL A 141 26.94 4.74 -16.77
CA VAL A 141 27.95 5.76 -16.46
C VAL A 141 27.21 7.05 -16.16
N ALA A 142 27.50 7.68 -15.02
CA ALA A 142 26.94 8.97 -14.67
C ALA A 142 27.44 10.04 -15.66
N SER A 143 26.55 10.92 -16.14
CA SER A 143 26.97 12.05 -16.97
C SER A 143 27.86 13.03 -16.21
N ASP A 144 28.78 13.68 -16.93
CA ASP A 144 29.60 14.78 -16.39
C ASP A 144 28.71 15.87 -15.77
N PHE A 145 27.54 16.12 -16.36
CA PHE A 145 26.56 17.08 -15.85
C PHE A 145 26.02 16.69 -14.48
N LEU A 146 25.62 15.42 -14.29
CA LEU A 146 25.18 14.93 -12.98
C LEU A 146 26.30 15.05 -11.95
N CYS A 147 27.52 14.61 -12.30
CA CYS A 147 28.67 14.64 -11.41
C CYS A 147 29.04 16.06 -10.97
N GLU A 148 29.06 17.03 -11.89
CA GLU A 148 29.29 18.44 -11.59
C GLU A 148 28.19 18.99 -10.68
N ASN A 149 26.92 18.69 -11.00
CA ASN A 149 25.78 19.19 -10.23
C ASN A 149 25.79 18.65 -8.79
N LEU A 150 26.01 17.35 -8.60
CA LEU A 150 26.14 16.74 -7.27
C LEU A 150 27.32 17.33 -6.48
N SER A 151 28.44 17.59 -7.16
CA SER A 151 29.60 18.26 -6.56
C SER A 151 29.25 19.66 -6.06
N ARG A 152 28.52 20.43 -6.86
CA ARG A 152 28.05 21.78 -6.50
C ARG A 152 27.03 21.75 -5.36
N ILE A 153 26.09 20.81 -5.38
CA ILE A 153 25.09 20.67 -4.31
C ILE A 153 25.82 20.42 -2.98
N LYS A 154 26.78 19.50 -2.97
CA LYS A 154 27.56 19.15 -1.78
C LYS A 154 28.34 20.33 -1.19
N THR A 155 28.83 21.26 -2.02
CA THR A 155 29.62 22.41 -1.56
C THR A 155 28.77 23.59 -1.11
N VAL A 156 27.55 23.72 -1.63
CA VAL A 156 26.68 24.88 -1.40
C VAL A 156 25.60 24.61 -0.33
N TRP A 157 25.03 23.41 -0.31
CA TRP A 157 23.87 23.10 0.52
C TRP A 157 24.23 22.21 1.70
N VAL A 158 23.71 22.58 2.87
CA VAL A 158 23.65 21.68 4.03
C VAL A 158 22.39 20.83 3.91
N LEU A 159 22.55 19.52 3.79
CA LEU A 159 21.45 18.55 3.62
C LEU A 159 20.82 18.18 4.97
N ASP A 160 20.35 19.17 5.73
CA ASP A 160 19.82 18.99 7.09
C ASP A 160 18.29 18.97 7.17
N ASN A 161 17.60 18.94 6.04
CA ASN A 161 16.16 18.85 5.97
C ASN A 161 15.71 18.15 4.70
N GLU A 162 14.47 17.66 4.69
CA GLU A 162 13.92 16.85 3.61
C GLU A 162 13.95 17.59 2.26
N LYS A 163 13.64 18.90 2.25
CA LYS A 163 13.69 19.71 1.03
C LYS A 163 15.12 19.83 0.47
N ALA A 164 16.12 19.94 1.34
CA ALA A 164 17.51 19.97 0.92
C ALA A 164 17.97 18.59 0.38
N CYS A 165 17.61 17.50 1.06
CA CYS A 165 17.86 16.13 0.59
C CYS A 165 17.26 15.89 -0.81
N ARG A 166 16.06 16.43 -1.07
CA ARG A 166 15.39 16.32 -2.37
C ARG A 166 16.17 16.92 -3.53
N ILE A 167 17.04 17.91 -3.31
CA ILE A 167 17.88 18.47 -4.40
C ILE A 167 18.81 17.39 -4.98
N VAL A 168 19.36 16.52 -4.13
CA VAL A 168 20.21 15.39 -4.57
C VAL A 168 19.36 14.33 -5.28
N ILE A 169 18.19 14.01 -4.70
CA ILE A 169 17.26 13.03 -5.26
C ILE A 169 16.78 13.48 -6.64
N ASP A 170 16.35 14.73 -6.78
CA ASP A 170 15.92 15.35 -8.03
C ASP A 170 17.01 15.25 -9.10
N ALA A 171 18.27 15.53 -8.76
CA ALA A 171 19.39 15.42 -9.71
C ALA A 171 19.55 13.99 -10.23
N ILE A 172 19.51 12.99 -9.35
CA ILE A 172 19.65 11.57 -9.71
C ILE A 172 18.42 11.10 -10.53
N LEU A 173 17.21 11.42 -10.07
CA LEU A 173 15.98 11.04 -10.78
C LEU A 173 15.88 11.73 -12.15
N THR A 174 16.39 12.96 -12.29
CA THR A 174 16.45 13.66 -13.58
C THR A 174 17.37 12.93 -14.55
N GLU A 175 18.56 12.52 -14.12
CA GLU A 175 19.47 11.71 -14.95
C GLU A 175 18.78 10.43 -15.44
N VAL A 176 18.16 9.69 -14.52
CA VAL A 176 17.44 8.44 -14.84
C VAL A 176 16.31 8.71 -15.82
N LEU A 177 15.51 9.75 -15.61
CA LEU A 177 14.41 10.09 -16.51
C LEU A 177 14.91 10.53 -17.88
N LEU A 178 16.01 11.28 -17.97
CA LEU A 178 16.58 11.65 -19.26
C LEU A 178 17.07 10.44 -20.06
N ALA A 179 17.54 9.39 -19.37
CA ALA A 179 17.98 8.15 -20.00
C ALA A 179 16.82 7.19 -20.34
N GLU A 180 15.81 7.09 -19.46
CA GLU A 180 14.83 6.00 -19.48
C GLU A 180 13.40 6.40 -19.83
N ALA A 181 13.03 7.67 -19.63
CA ALA A 181 11.70 8.16 -19.93
C ALA A 181 11.44 8.13 -21.43
N ASN A 182 10.17 8.03 -21.78
CA ASN A 182 9.69 8.15 -23.15
C ASN A 182 8.40 8.99 -23.13
N ASP A 183 7.74 9.12 -24.28
CA ASP A 183 6.52 9.93 -24.40
C ASP A 183 5.42 9.50 -23.43
N ASN A 184 5.45 8.25 -22.95
CA ASN A 184 4.43 7.67 -22.09
C ASN A 184 4.91 7.45 -20.65
N LEU A 185 6.18 7.14 -20.38
CA LEU A 185 6.72 6.89 -19.03
C LEU A 185 7.30 8.17 -18.42
N MET A 186 6.70 8.65 -17.32
CA MET A 186 7.05 9.93 -16.71
C MET A 186 7.21 9.82 -15.19
N GLY A 187 7.94 10.78 -14.61
CA GLY A 187 8.01 11.02 -13.17
C GLY A 187 7.09 12.15 -12.74
N PHE A 188 6.42 11.98 -11.61
CA PHE A 188 5.47 12.93 -11.03
C PHE A 188 5.84 13.18 -9.56
N CYS A 189 5.79 14.43 -9.12
CA CYS A 189 6.05 14.81 -7.74
C CYS A 189 4.75 15.06 -6.97
N GLU A 190 4.76 14.85 -5.65
CA GLU A 190 3.63 15.16 -4.75
C GLU A 190 2.31 14.52 -5.20
N VAL A 191 2.36 13.22 -5.51
CA VAL A 191 1.20 12.53 -6.06
C VAL A 191 0.32 12.01 -4.94
N LYS A 192 -0.91 12.52 -4.88
CA LYS A 192 -1.90 12.04 -3.93
C LYS A 192 -2.25 10.58 -4.18
N ASN A 193 -2.03 9.73 -3.18
CA ASN A 193 -2.38 8.33 -3.20
C ASN A 193 -3.23 7.96 -1.97
N ASP A 194 -4.01 6.90 -2.12
CA ASP A 194 -5.00 6.47 -1.13
C ASP A 194 -5.46 5.04 -1.41
N TRP A 195 -5.86 4.29 -0.41
CA TRP A 195 -6.56 3.02 -0.64
C TRP A 195 -7.56 2.80 0.47
N GLU A 196 -8.73 2.26 0.14
CA GLU A 196 -9.73 1.87 1.12
C GLU A 196 -10.00 0.37 1.05
N GLY A 197 -9.51 -0.36 2.05
CA GLY A 197 -9.83 -1.77 2.28
C GLY A 197 -11.25 -1.96 2.81
N THR A 198 -11.55 -3.16 3.32
CA THR A 198 -12.88 -3.51 3.84
C THR A 198 -13.25 -2.75 5.10
N GLY A 199 -12.27 -2.47 5.97
CA GLY A 199 -12.49 -1.80 7.27
C GLY A 199 -11.61 -0.57 7.51
N PHE A 200 -10.58 -0.36 6.71
CA PHE A 200 -9.52 0.61 6.99
C PHE A 200 -8.95 1.18 5.70
N GLY A 201 -8.46 2.41 5.75
CA GLY A 201 -7.84 3.08 4.61
C GLY A 201 -6.48 3.69 4.92
N TYR A 202 -5.84 4.15 3.87
CA TYR A 202 -4.55 4.83 3.90
C TYR A 202 -4.63 6.02 2.95
N THR A 203 -3.93 7.10 3.25
CA THR A 203 -3.92 8.28 2.38
C THR A 203 -2.70 9.14 2.63
N GLY A 204 -2.27 9.88 1.62
CA GLY A 204 -1.19 10.84 1.72
C GLY A 204 -0.68 11.21 0.35
N ASP A 205 0.26 12.14 0.33
CA ASP A 205 0.99 12.51 -0.88
C ASP A 205 2.31 11.73 -0.89
N VAL A 206 2.66 11.16 -2.03
CA VAL A 206 3.92 10.45 -2.26
C VAL A 206 4.90 11.41 -2.90
N ASP A 207 6.13 11.48 -2.40
CA ASP A 207 7.11 12.47 -2.88
C ASP A 207 7.35 12.36 -4.39
N TYR A 208 7.58 11.14 -4.89
CA TYR A 208 7.68 10.86 -6.32
C TYR A 208 6.97 9.57 -6.72
N MET A 209 6.30 9.58 -7.86
CA MET A 209 5.73 8.39 -8.48
C MET A 209 6.08 8.32 -9.97
N PHE A 210 6.36 7.11 -10.45
CA PHE A 210 6.74 6.83 -11.82
C PHE A 210 5.74 5.87 -12.44
N GLY A 211 5.25 6.24 -13.62
CA GLY A 211 4.14 5.57 -14.27
C GLY A 211 3.88 6.07 -15.68
N SER A 212 2.94 5.42 -16.35
CA SER A 212 2.56 5.83 -17.70
C SER A 212 1.47 6.91 -17.70
N SER A 213 1.56 7.92 -18.57
CA SER A 213 0.53 8.94 -18.78
C SER A 213 0.51 9.44 -20.23
N ASP A 214 -0.68 9.53 -20.82
CA ASP A 214 -0.88 10.04 -22.19
C ASP A 214 -0.96 11.58 -22.24
N THR A 215 -1.25 12.22 -21.09
CA THR A 215 -1.58 13.65 -21.02
C THR A 215 -0.58 14.47 -20.21
N LYS A 216 0.54 13.86 -19.79
CA LYS A 216 1.51 14.45 -18.85
C LYS A 216 0.87 14.93 -17.54
N SER A 217 -0.27 14.33 -17.19
CA SER A 217 -0.96 14.52 -15.91
C SER A 217 -1.21 13.17 -15.26
N VAL A 218 -1.49 13.15 -13.97
CA VAL A 218 -1.91 11.93 -13.28
C VAL A 218 -3.21 11.41 -13.91
N ASP A 219 -3.14 10.28 -14.62
CA ASP A 219 -4.29 9.63 -15.26
C ASP A 219 -4.96 8.67 -14.26
N THR A 220 -4.64 7.39 -14.36
CA THR A 220 -5.19 6.32 -13.53
C THR A 220 -4.10 5.79 -12.61
N MET A 221 -4.40 5.64 -11.32
CA MET A 221 -3.37 5.26 -10.34
C MET A 221 -2.75 3.88 -10.62
N ASP A 222 -3.47 2.97 -11.27
CA ASP A 222 -2.96 1.69 -11.73
C ASP A 222 -2.05 1.80 -12.97
N SER A 223 -1.72 3.00 -13.44
CA SER A 223 -0.68 3.27 -14.44
C SER A 223 0.72 3.43 -13.82
N PHE A 224 0.79 3.68 -12.51
CA PHE A 224 2.03 3.79 -11.77
C PHE A 224 2.55 2.42 -11.33
N LEU A 225 3.87 2.32 -11.19
CA LEU A 225 4.55 1.10 -10.73
C LEU A 225 5.68 1.35 -9.73
N LEU A 226 6.20 2.58 -9.63
CA LEU A 226 7.29 2.91 -8.71
C LEU A 226 6.93 4.12 -7.86
N VAL A 227 7.15 4.00 -6.55
CA VAL A 227 7.12 5.10 -5.58
C VAL A 227 8.54 5.39 -5.10
N VAL A 228 8.89 6.65 -4.91
CA VAL A 228 10.13 7.07 -4.24
C VAL A 228 9.73 8.00 -3.11
N GLU A 229 10.11 7.63 -1.89
CA GLU A 229 9.84 8.41 -0.69
C GLU A 229 11.15 9.01 -0.18
N ALA A 230 11.14 10.33 -0.04
CA ALA A 230 12.25 11.10 0.49
C ALA A 230 12.07 11.32 1.99
N LYS A 231 13.15 11.21 2.75
CA LYS A 231 13.17 11.63 4.15
C LYS A 231 14.44 12.38 4.50
N LYS A 232 14.35 13.21 5.53
CA LYS A 232 15.53 13.79 6.16
C LYS A 232 16.37 12.73 6.90
N GLU A 233 15.72 11.96 7.77
CA GLU A 233 16.37 11.01 8.68
C GLU A 233 16.14 9.59 8.16
N TRP A 234 17.21 8.79 7.95
CA TRP A 234 17.04 7.38 7.55
C TRP A 234 17.96 6.41 8.27
N PRO A 235 17.40 5.46 9.04
CA PRO A 235 17.85 4.07 8.90
C PRO A 235 16.73 3.03 8.70
N ASP A 236 15.58 3.07 9.39
CA ASP A 236 14.45 2.11 9.18
C ASP A 236 13.04 2.66 9.55
N SER A 237 12.93 3.82 10.21
CA SER A 237 11.68 4.26 10.86
C SER A 237 10.52 4.57 9.91
N ALA A 238 10.80 4.95 8.66
CA ALA A 238 9.75 5.21 7.67
C ALA A 238 9.57 4.07 6.65
N ILE A 239 10.22 2.90 6.84
CA ILE A 239 9.96 1.72 5.99
C ILE A 239 8.44 1.47 5.91
N PRO A 240 7.68 1.54 7.01
CA PRO A 240 6.23 1.37 6.93
C PRO A 240 5.54 2.37 6.01
N GLN A 241 6.01 3.62 5.98
CA GLN A 241 5.43 4.65 5.14
C GLN A 241 5.56 4.28 3.66
N VAL A 242 6.78 4.04 3.18
CA VAL A 242 7.01 3.73 1.76
C VAL A 242 6.37 2.41 1.33
N LEU A 243 6.32 1.41 2.23
CA LEU A 243 5.64 0.15 1.96
C LEU A 243 4.12 0.31 1.94
N CYS A 244 3.55 1.23 2.74
CA CYS A 244 2.14 1.56 2.64
C CYS A 244 1.80 2.23 1.31
N GLU A 245 2.62 3.18 0.87
CA GLU A 245 2.45 3.88 -0.41
C GLU A 245 2.50 2.90 -1.60
N ALA A 246 3.54 2.06 -1.65
CA ALA A 246 3.66 0.99 -2.64
C ALA A 246 2.55 -0.05 -2.52
N GLY A 247 2.18 -0.45 -1.30
CA GLY A 247 1.11 -1.40 -1.06
C GLY A 247 -0.26 -0.90 -1.54
N CYS A 248 -0.56 0.40 -1.36
CA CYS A 248 -1.75 1.02 -1.93
C CYS A 248 -1.75 0.93 -3.45
N LEU A 249 -0.59 1.18 -4.08
CA LEU A 249 -0.44 1.06 -5.51
C LEU A 249 -0.68 -0.39 -5.99
N LEU A 250 -0.10 -1.38 -5.30
CA LEU A 250 -0.36 -2.80 -5.59
C LEU A 250 -1.85 -3.11 -5.53
N LYS A 251 -2.55 -2.68 -4.48
CA LYS A 251 -4.00 -2.95 -4.34
C LYS A 251 -4.82 -2.32 -5.46
N LYS A 252 -4.50 -1.10 -5.89
CA LYS A 252 -5.15 -0.46 -7.04
C LYS A 252 -4.92 -1.23 -8.32
N ARG A 253 -3.69 -1.68 -8.57
CA ARG A 253 -3.34 -2.49 -9.74
C ARG A 253 -4.08 -3.83 -9.75
N LEU A 254 -4.09 -4.55 -8.63
CA LEU A 254 -4.83 -5.81 -8.50
C LEU A 254 -6.34 -5.61 -8.68
N ALA A 255 -6.90 -4.51 -8.17
CA ALA A 255 -8.32 -4.16 -8.39
C ALA A 255 -8.64 -3.85 -9.86
N ALA A 256 -7.65 -3.36 -10.61
CA ALA A 256 -7.72 -3.16 -12.06
C ALA A 256 -7.37 -4.42 -12.88
N GLY A 257 -7.15 -5.57 -12.23
CA GLY A 257 -6.81 -6.84 -12.90
C GLY A 257 -5.36 -6.93 -13.41
N LYS A 258 -4.46 -6.06 -12.93
CA LYS A 258 -3.04 -6.04 -13.32
C LYS A 258 -2.20 -6.84 -12.33
N GLU A 259 -1.63 -7.95 -12.79
CA GLU A 259 -0.84 -8.89 -11.98
C GLU A 259 0.68 -8.67 -12.12
N THR A 260 1.13 -7.44 -11.92
CA THR A 260 2.55 -7.09 -11.93
C THR A 260 3.02 -6.68 -10.54
N PRO A 261 4.30 -6.88 -10.19
CA PRO A 261 4.86 -6.28 -8.98
C PRO A 261 4.83 -4.75 -9.04
N VAL A 262 5.02 -4.13 -7.88
CA VAL A 262 5.28 -2.69 -7.72
C VAL A 262 6.63 -2.51 -7.04
N PHE A 263 7.26 -1.37 -7.30
CA PHE A 263 8.57 -1.01 -6.79
C PHE A 263 8.48 0.17 -5.83
N ALA A 264 9.43 0.23 -4.91
CA ALA A 264 9.53 1.32 -3.97
C ALA A 264 10.99 1.67 -3.72
N VAL A 265 11.28 2.96 -3.52
CA VAL A 265 12.61 3.44 -3.14
C VAL A 265 12.49 4.38 -1.97
N LEU A 266 13.45 4.27 -1.07
CA LEU A 266 13.47 5.00 0.17
C LEU A 266 14.82 5.63 0.34
N THR A 267 14.84 6.96 0.46
CA THR A 267 16.10 7.68 0.37
C THR A 267 16.09 8.99 1.14
N ASN A 268 17.29 9.40 1.58
CA ASN A 268 17.56 10.75 2.07
C ASN A 268 18.57 11.50 1.19
N GLY A 269 18.75 11.05 -0.06
CA GLY A 269 19.77 11.54 -0.99
C GLY A 269 21.18 10.99 -0.73
N LEU A 270 21.43 10.37 0.42
CA LEU A 270 22.70 9.72 0.75
C LEU A 270 22.58 8.20 0.82
N LEU A 271 21.57 7.71 1.52
CA LEU A 271 21.22 6.31 1.64
C LEU A 271 20.06 6.00 0.71
N PHE A 272 20.08 4.83 0.08
CA PHE A 272 19.05 4.34 -0.83
C PHE A 272 18.75 2.89 -0.48
N ARG A 273 17.47 2.58 -0.31
CA ARG A 273 17.00 1.20 -0.19
C ARG A 273 15.87 0.98 -1.18
N PHE A 274 16.05 -0.03 -2.02
CA PHE A 274 15.15 -0.43 -3.09
C PHE A 274 14.32 -1.62 -2.65
N PHE A 275 13.03 -1.61 -2.97
CA PHE A 275 12.06 -2.64 -2.63
C PHE A 275 11.25 -3.06 -3.85
N ALA A 276 10.79 -4.30 -3.83
CA ALA A 276 9.74 -4.80 -4.71
C ALA A 276 8.64 -5.45 -3.88
N ILE A 277 7.39 -5.30 -4.29
CA ILE A 277 6.25 -6.01 -3.70
C ILE A 277 5.62 -6.84 -4.81
N ASP A 278 5.64 -8.17 -4.65
CA ASP A 278 5.01 -9.07 -5.61
C ASP A 278 3.48 -9.11 -5.48
N ILE A 279 2.84 -9.83 -6.39
CA ILE A 279 1.37 -9.93 -6.46
C ILE A 279 0.74 -10.61 -5.23
N ASP A 280 1.53 -11.38 -4.48
CA ASP A 280 1.09 -12.04 -3.24
C ASP A 280 1.29 -11.12 -2.02
N GLY A 281 1.82 -9.90 -2.23
CA GLY A 281 2.11 -8.93 -1.18
C GLY A 281 3.42 -9.20 -0.44
N ILE A 282 4.31 -10.04 -0.97
CA ILE A 282 5.63 -10.30 -0.38
C ILE A 282 6.55 -9.14 -0.71
N VAL A 283 7.18 -8.60 0.32
CA VAL A 283 8.13 -7.50 0.20
C VAL A 283 9.55 -8.07 0.07
N TYR A 284 10.29 -7.58 -0.92
CA TYR A 284 11.71 -7.86 -1.13
C TYR A 284 12.50 -6.57 -0.96
N ALA A 285 13.72 -6.64 -0.43
CA ALA A 285 14.59 -5.46 -0.32
C ALA A 285 16.03 -5.75 -0.75
N SER A 286 16.64 -4.72 -1.32
CA SER A 286 18.07 -4.63 -1.55
C SER A 286 18.82 -4.39 -0.24
N GLU A 287 20.15 -4.55 -0.29
CA GLU A 287 21.05 -3.91 0.67
C GLU A 287 20.92 -2.39 0.60
N ILE A 288 21.40 -1.69 1.64
CA ILE A 288 21.40 -0.23 1.64
C ILE A 288 22.58 0.26 0.78
N GLU A 289 22.25 0.92 -0.33
CA GLU A 289 23.22 1.61 -1.16
C GLU A 289 23.53 2.99 -0.56
N THR A 290 24.81 3.31 -0.45
CA THR A 290 25.26 4.60 0.08
C THR A 290 25.97 5.37 -1.01
N LEU A 291 25.49 6.56 -1.34
CA LEU A 291 26.14 7.48 -2.25
C LEU A 291 27.47 7.96 -1.64
N LYS A 292 28.58 7.62 -2.31
CA LYS A 292 29.94 7.98 -1.91
C LYS A 292 30.66 8.65 -3.08
N LEU A 293 31.73 9.36 -2.77
CA LEU A 293 32.69 9.76 -3.78
C LEU A 293 33.54 8.55 -4.20
N GLY A 294 34.07 8.61 -5.42
CA GLY A 294 35.12 7.73 -5.89
C GLY A 294 36.43 7.92 -5.12
N LYS A 295 37.41 7.07 -5.43
CA LYS A 295 38.72 7.07 -4.73
C LYS A 295 39.51 8.35 -4.94
N ASP A 296 39.25 9.06 -6.04
CA ASP A 296 39.83 10.36 -6.39
C ASP A 296 39.10 11.54 -5.72
N GLY A 297 38.03 11.28 -4.97
CA GLY A 297 37.24 12.32 -4.32
C GLY A 297 36.19 12.98 -5.24
N THR A 298 35.92 12.42 -6.42
CA THR A 298 34.92 12.94 -7.37
C THR A 298 33.70 12.01 -7.47
N TYR A 299 32.62 12.49 -8.08
CA TYR A 299 31.50 11.62 -8.43
C TYR A 299 31.72 10.86 -9.75
N ASP A 300 32.66 11.32 -10.60
CA ASP A 300 32.95 10.73 -11.91
C ASP A 300 33.46 9.29 -11.80
N THR A 301 34.23 8.97 -10.75
CA THR A 301 34.72 7.61 -10.48
C THR A 301 33.92 6.90 -9.37
N SER A 302 32.75 7.42 -9.00
CA SER A 302 31.92 6.84 -7.94
C SER A 302 31.19 5.58 -8.41
N THR A 303 31.70 4.41 -7.99
CA THR A 303 31.01 3.14 -8.23
C THR A 303 29.66 3.06 -7.54
N SER A 304 29.49 3.74 -6.39
CA SER A 304 28.19 3.79 -5.70
C SER A 304 27.14 4.61 -6.45
N LEU A 305 27.54 5.72 -7.10
CA LEU A 305 26.61 6.50 -7.91
C LEU A 305 26.14 5.67 -9.11
N SER A 306 27.08 5.01 -9.79
CA SER A 306 26.76 4.08 -10.88
C SER A 306 25.83 2.96 -10.44
N GLU A 307 26.00 2.38 -9.25
CA GLU A 307 25.11 1.32 -8.75
C GLU A 307 23.72 1.86 -8.37
N ILE A 308 23.62 3.05 -7.77
CA ILE A 308 22.33 3.70 -7.51
C ILE A 308 21.58 3.97 -8.81
N LEU A 309 22.26 4.51 -9.82
CA LEU A 309 21.70 4.71 -11.16
C LEU A 309 21.27 3.37 -11.78
N ARG A 310 22.08 2.32 -11.64
CA ARG A 310 21.77 0.97 -12.11
C ARG A 310 20.46 0.44 -11.54
N TRP A 311 20.22 0.62 -10.23
CA TRP A 311 18.97 0.22 -9.58
C TRP A 311 17.76 0.93 -10.17
N PHE A 312 17.83 2.25 -10.30
CA PHE A 312 16.74 3.03 -10.90
C PHE A 312 16.51 2.64 -12.36
N THR A 313 17.56 2.55 -13.17
CA THR A 313 17.48 2.11 -14.57
C THR A 313 16.91 0.71 -14.69
N TRP A 314 17.25 -0.22 -13.80
CA TRP A 314 16.67 -1.55 -13.76
C TRP A 314 15.17 -1.54 -13.44
N PHE A 315 14.73 -0.74 -12.46
CA PHE A 315 13.31 -0.54 -12.18
C PHE A 315 12.56 0.05 -13.37
N MET A 316 13.10 1.08 -14.02
CA MET A 316 12.49 1.71 -15.19
C MET A 316 12.40 0.75 -16.37
N THR A 317 13.44 -0.03 -16.63
CA THR A 317 13.45 -1.08 -17.66
C THR A 317 12.41 -2.16 -17.35
N SER A 318 12.34 -2.59 -16.08
CA SER A 318 11.36 -3.58 -15.63
C SER A 318 9.94 -3.08 -15.84
N ILE A 319 9.66 -1.81 -15.50
CA ILE A 319 8.36 -1.16 -15.73
C ILE A 319 7.98 -1.17 -17.21
N LYS A 320 8.90 -0.78 -18.09
CA LYS A 320 8.67 -0.79 -19.54
C LYS A 320 8.36 -2.19 -20.05
N SER A 321 9.04 -3.22 -19.54
CA SER A 321 8.86 -4.61 -19.99
C SER A 321 7.53 -5.28 -19.56
N VAL A 322 6.83 -4.73 -18.56
CA VAL A 322 5.59 -5.34 -18.01
C VAL A 322 4.35 -4.44 -18.11
N SER A 323 4.49 -3.23 -18.66
CA SER A 323 3.41 -2.27 -18.79
C SER A 323 3.29 -1.79 -20.23
N LEU A 324 2.27 -2.26 -20.94
CA LEU A 324 1.97 -1.87 -22.33
C LEU A 324 1.98 -0.36 -22.54
N ARG A 325 1.42 0.40 -21.59
CA ARG A 325 1.38 1.86 -21.69
C ARG A 325 2.72 2.53 -21.45
N ALA A 326 3.61 1.94 -20.65
CA ALA A 326 4.93 2.52 -20.39
C ALA A 326 5.95 2.13 -21.47
N SER A 327 5.69 1.04 -22.20
CA SER A 327 6.52 0.56 -23.29
C SER A 327 6.39 1.46 -24.52
N SER A 328 7.52 1.70 -25.19
CA SER A 328 7.54 2.22 -26.57
C SER A 328 7.41 1.12 -27.62
N GLU A 329 7.50 -0.15 -27.19
CA GLU A 329 7.40 -1.35 -28.04
C GLU A 329 6.02 -2.00 -27.88
N ASP A 330 5.52 -2.61 -28.95
CA ASP A 330 4.31 -3.42 -28.94
C ASP A 330 4.57 -4.75 -28.20
N LEU A 331 4.30 -4.77 -26.89
CA LEU A 331 4.50 -5.98 -26.09
C LEU A 331 3.37 -6.98 -26.34
N THR A 332 3.76 -8.24 -26.59
CA THR A 332 2.82 -9.36 -26.59
C THR A 332 2.65 -9.94 -25.18
N ASP A 333 1.55 -10.65 -24.94
CA ASP A 333 1.33 -11.33 -23.65
C ASP A 333 2.47 -12.28 -23.29
N THR A 334 3.05 -12.97 -24.28
CA THR A 334 4.21 -13.85 -24.08
C THR A 334 5.44 -13.06 -23.63
N MET A 335 5.73 -11.92 -24.26
CA MET A 335 6.86 -11.06 -23.86
C MET A 335 6.71 -10.54 -22.44
N ILE A 336 5.49 -10.16 -22.05
CA ILE A 336 5.19 -9.73 -20.67
C ILE A 336 5.39 -10.89 -19.69
N ALA A 337 4.90 -12.08 -20.03
CA ALA A 337 5.04 -13.27 -19.19
C ALA A 337 6.52 -13.68 -19.00
N ASP A 338 7.31 -13.63 -20.08
CA ASP A 338 8.75 -13.90 -20.03
C ASP A 338 9.49 -12.85 -19.20
N SER A 339 9.14 -11.57 -19.39
CA SER A 339 9.70 -10.46 -18.62
C SER A 339 9.38 -10.57 -17.13
N LEU A 340 8.14 -10.93 -16.79
CA LEU A 340 7.75 -11.21 -15.39
C LEU A 340 8.50 -12.41 -14.81
N THR A 341 8.78 -13.43 -15.62
CA THR A 341 9.56 -14.60 -15.20
C THR A 341 11.01 -14.21 -14.88
N HIS A 342 11.66 -13.45 -15.77
CA HIS A 342 13.00 -12.92 -15.52
C HIS A 342 13.04 -11.98 -14.31
N LEU A 343 12.07 -11.07 -14.19
CA LEU A 343 11.97 -10.16 -13.06
C LEU A 343 11.82 -10.92 -11.74
N ARG A 344 10.97 -11.95 -11.69
CA ARG A 344 10.79 -12.77 -10.48
C ARG A 344 12.02 -13.60 -10.12
N SER A 345 12.90 -13.91 -11.07
CA SER A 345 14.19 -14.56 -10.75
C SER A 345 15.12 -13.67 -9.91
N CYS A 346 14.88 -12.36 -9.93
CA CYS A 346 15.60 -11.35 -9.15
C CYS A 346 15.11 -11.26 -7.69
N PHE A 347 14.04 -11.99 -7.36
CA PHE A 347 13.40 -11.98 -6.05
C PHE A 347 13.88 -13.21 -5.28
N GLY A 348 14.34 -12.99 -4.05
CA GLY A 348 14.78 -14.05 -3.15
C GLY A 348 13.66 -15.04 -2.81
N PRO A 349 13.96 -16.13 -2.09
CA PRO A 349 12.94 -17.11 -1.74
C PRO A 349 11.84 -16.47 -0.87
N LYS A 350 10.58 -16.71 -1.25
CA LYS A 350 9.36 -16.21 -0.56
C LYS A 350 9.33 -16.48 0.95
N PHE A 351 9.99 -17.54 1.38
CA PHE A 351 10.19 -17.88 2.78
C PHE A 351 11.69 -18.01 3.03
N PRO A 352 12.31 -17.09 3.78
CA PRO A 352 13.71 -17.22 4.17
C PRO A 352 13.90 -18.57 4.85
N ILE A 353 14.84 -19.38 4.38
CA ILE A 353 15.23 -20.60 5.09
C ILE A 353 15.93 -20.12 6.37
N HIS A 354 15.20 -20.05 7.48
CA HIS A 354 15.83 -19.82 8.77
C HIS A 354 16.80 -20.97 9.02
N SER A 355 18.09 -20.72 8.85
CA SER A 355 19.12 -21.68 9.25
C SER A 355 18.85 -22.01 10.72
N ASN A 356 18.66 -23.31 10.99
CA ASN A 356 18.40 -23.81 12.34
C ASN A 356 19.43 -23.21 13.30
N LYS A 357 18.94 -22.44 14.28
CA LYS A 357 19.75 -21.99 15.42
C LYS A 357 20.52 -23.20 15.93
N VAL A 358 21.83 -23.22 15.70
CA VAL A 358 22.74 -24.16 16.35
C VAL A 358 22.53 -23.93 17.84
N LYS A 359 21.90 -24.90 18.50
CA LYS A 359 21.79 -24.94 19.96
C LYS A 359 23.22 -24.81 20.49
N LYS A 360 23.58 -23.64 21.01
CA LYS A 360 24.80 -23.50 21.82
C LYS A 360 24.68 -24.51 22.96
N ALA A 361 25.41 -25.61 22.84
CA ALA A 361 25.58 -26.55 23.91
C ALA A 361 26.14 -25.77 25.10
N LYS A 362 25.43 -25.82 26.23
CA LYS A 362 25.93 -25.36 27.52
C LYS A 362 27.18 -26.20 27.82
N ILE A 363 28.36 -25.61 27.64
CA ILE A 363 29.58 -26.14 28.25
C ILE A 363 29.41 -25.88 29.74
N ARG A 364 29.12 -26.93 30.50
CA ARG A 364 29.38 -26.96 31.94
C ARG A 364 30.87 -27.28 32.10
N GLN A 365 31.62 -26.34 32.64
CA GLN A 365 32.77 -26.62 33.48
C GLN A 365 32.58 -25.86 34.78
#